data_AF-A0A1V9QDR4-F1
#
_entry.id   AF-A0A1V9QDR4-F1
#
_cell.length_a   1.000
_cell.length_b   1.000
_cell.length_c   1.000
_cell.angle_alpha   90.00
_cell.angle_beta   90.00
_cell.angle_gamma   90.00
#
_symmetry.space_group_name_H-M   'P 1'
#
loop_
_entity.id
_entity.type
_entity.pdbx_description
1 polymer ?
#
loop_
_entity_poly.entity_id
_entity_poly.type
_entity_poly.pdbx_seq_one_letter_code
_entity_poly.pdbx_strand_id
1 'polypeptide(L)'
;MDQIRVDQQNLPKKERYGIGELLKTIDLKRPTYYDERKRIINKNDKYADVKVVIKEIAEKGKWRGSYTYGYRRIMPLLEKAGYHMAEATLRR
;
A
#
# COMPACT_ATOMS: atom_id res chain seq x y z
N MET A 1 -15.95 -8.95 -1.36
CA MET A 1 -16.42 -8.94 0.05
C MET A 1 -16.57 -7.53 0.59
N ASP A 2 -15.59 -6.63 0.43
CA ASP A 2 -15.70 -5.27 0.97
C ASP A 2 -16.80 -4.44 0.31
N GLN A 3 -16.94 -4.53 -1.02
CA GLN A 3 -18.04 -3.89 -1.75
C GLN A 3 -19.41 -4.36 -1.23
N ILE A 4 -19.58 -5.67 -1.08
CA ILE A 4 -20.80 -6.29 -0.52
C ILE A 4 -21.11 -5.78 0.90
N ARG A 5 -20.10 -5.45 1.71
CA ARG A 5 -20.32 -4.87 3.05
C ARG A 5 -20.74 -3.40 2.97
N VAL A 6 -20.15 -2.62 2.06
CA VAL A 6 -20.53 -1.23 1.79
C VAL A 6 -21.97 -1.17 1.29
N ASP A 7 -22.32 -2.00 0.33
CA ASP A 7 -23.67 -2.07 -0.24
C ASP A 7 -24.71 -2.45 0.82
N GLN A 8 -24.36 -3.35 1.75
CA GLN A 8 -25.23 -3.75 2.86
C GLN A 8 -25.37 -2.72 3.98
N GLN A 9 -24.45 -1.75 4.12
CA GLN A 9 -24.61 -0.70 5.13
C GLN A 9 -25.82 0.18 4.85
N ASN A 10 -26.19 0.32 3.58
CA ASN A 10 -27.35 1.09 3.12
C ASN A 10 -28.68 0.34 3.25
N LEU A 11 -28.65 -0.98 3.51
CA LEU A 11 -29.84 -1.81 3.64
C LEU A 11 -30.35 -1.89 5.09
N PRO A 12 -31.67 -2.07 5.31
CA PRO A 12 -32.23 -2.41 6.62
C PRO A 12 -31.61 -3.68 7.20
N LYS A 13 -31.44 -3.77 8.52
CA LYS A 13 -30.75 -4.92 9.18
C LYS A 13 -31.35 -6.28 8.83
N LYS A 14 -32.65 -6.33 8.52
CA LYS A 14 -33.38 -7.55 8.14
C LYS A 14 -33.00 -8.09 6.76
N GLU A 15 -32.44 -7.26 5.89
CA GLU A 15 -32.09 -7.58 4.50
C GLU A 15 -30.58 -7.77 4.31
N ARG A 16 -29.80 -7.68 5.40
CA ARG A 16 -28.34 -7.86 5.37
C ARG A 16 -27.98 -9.34 5.45
N TYR A 17 -27.03 -9.75 4.63
CA TYR A 17 -26.45 -11.09 4.66
C TYR A 17 -25.47 -11.25 5.82
N GLY A 18 -25.52 -12.40 6.49
CA GLY A 18 -24.54 -12.73 7.51
C GLY A 18 -23.17 -12.93 6.90
N ILE A 19 -22.10 -12.35 7.49
CA ILE A 19 -20.74 -12.58 7.00
C ILE A 19 -20.38 -14.07 6.97
N GLY A 20 -20.92 -14.87 7.89
CA GLY A 20 -20.73 -16.31 7.91
C GLY A 20 -21.37 -17.03 6.72
N GLU A 21 -22.52 -16.55 6.25
CA GLU A 21 -23.21 -17.11 5.08
C GLU A 21 -22.46 -16.76 3.80
N LEU A 22 -22.06 -15.50 3.65
CA LEU A 22 -21.24 -15.04 2.53
C LEU A 22 -19.89 -15.76 2.44
N LEU A 23 -19.31 -16.15 3.58
CA LEU A 23 -18.08 -16.91 3.61
C LEU A 23 -18.30 -18.38 3.25
N LYS A 24 -19.44 -18.96 3.64
CA LYS A 24 -19.82 -20.32 3.24
C LYS A 24 -20.07 -20.44 1.74
N THR A 25 -20.72 -19.45 1.12
CA THR A 25 -21.04 -19.49 -0.33
C THR A 25 -19.79 -19.48 -1.20
N ILE A 26 -18.72 -18.83 -0.75
CA ILE A 26 -17.43 -18.79 -1.44
C ILE A 26 -16.42 -19.84 -0.93
N ASP A 27 -16.86 -20.76 -0.06
CA ASP A 27 -16.03 -21.78 0.60
C ASP A 27 -14.76 -21.22 1.28
N LEU A 28 -14.86 -20.04 1.91
CA LEU A 28 -13.76 -19.41 2.64
C LEU A 28 -13.90 -19.61 4.14
N LYS A 29 -12.87 -20.19 4.77
CA LYS A 29 -12.83 -20.34 6.23
C LYS A 29 -12.81 -18.97 6.92
N ARG A 30 -13.64 -18.82 7.97
CA ARG A 30 -13.72 -17.59 8.78
C ARG A 30 -12.35 -17.11 9.31
N PRO A 31 -11.48 -17.97 9.88
CA PRO A 31 -10.16 -17.53 10.33
C PRO A 31 -9.31 -16.92 9.21
N THR A 32 -9.31 -17.56 8.03
CA THR A 32 -8.58 -17.08 6.85
C THR A 32 -9.04 -15.68 6.44
N TYR A 33 -10.35 -15.43 6.41
CA TYR A 33 -10.90 -14.11 6.10
C TYR A 33 -10.38 -13.02 7.05
N TYR A 34 -10.39 -13.27 8.36
CA TYR A 34 -9.92 -12.29 9.33
C TYR A 34 -8.41 -12.11 9.33
N ASP A 35 -7.64 -13.16 9.06
CA ASP A 35 -6.18 -13.08 8.94
C ASP A 35 -5.76 -12.26 7.72
N GLU A 36 -6.32 -12.56 6.54
CA GLU A 36 -6.08 -11.78 5.33
C GLU A 36 -6.48 -10.31 5.51
N ARG A 37 -7.59 -10.05 6.20
CA ARG A 37 -7.98 -8.67 6.54
C ARG A 37 -6.95 -7.98 7.44
N LYS A 38 -6.40 -8.66 8.43
CA LYS A 38 -5.30 -8.11 9.25
C LYS A 38 -4.06 -7.83 8.41
N ARG A 39 -3.71 -8.70 7.46
CA ARG A 39 -2.56 -8.50 6.55
C ARG A 39 -2.75 -7.31 5.61
N ILE A 40 -3.96 -7.12 5.08
CA ILE A 40 -4.30 -5.99 4.21
C ILE A 40 -4.24 -4.67 4.99
N ILE A 41 -4.81 -4.63 6.19
CA ILE A 41 -4.79 -3.43 7.05
C ILE A 41 -3.36 -3.11 7.50
N ASN A 42 -2.62 -4.11 7.95
CA ASN A 42 -1.26 -3.97 8.46
C ASN A 42 -0.22 -4.17 7.36
N LYS A 43 -0.52 -3.76 6.12
CA LYS A 43 0.42 -3.90 5.01
C LYS A 43 1.66 -3.04 5.31
N ASN A 44 2.70 -3.68 5.81
CA ASN A 44 3.96 -3.03 6.11
C ASN A 44 4.74 -2.84 4.80
N ASP A 45 4.71 -1.62 4.26
CA ASP A 45 5.60 -1.25 3.17
C ASP A 45 6.99 -0.97 3.76
N LYS A 46 7.88 -1.96 3.65
CA LYS A 46 9.29 -1.90 4.09
C LYS A 46 10.01 -0.63 3.61
N TYR A 47 9.60 -0.06 2.48
CA TYR A 47 10.24 1.11 1.86
C TYR A 47 9.41 2.40 2.01
N ALA A 48 8.40 2.42 2.88
CA ALA A 48 7.52 3.58 3.08
C ALA A 48 8.32 4.85 3.37
N ASP A 49 9.19 4.81 4.37
CA ASP A 49 9.99 5.96 4.81
C ASP A 49 10.94 6.44 3.70
N VAL A 50 11.57 5.48 3.02
CA VAL A 50 12.53 5.75 1.95
C VAL A 50 11.84 6.40 0.76
N LYS A 51 10.62 5.97 0.42
CA LYS A 51 9.84 6.58 -0.66
C LYS A 51 9.51 8.05 -0.37
N VAL A 52 9.29 8.42 0.90
CA VAL A 52 9.10 9.82 1.29
C VAL A 52 10.38 10.61 1.02
N VAL A 53 11.52 10.11 1.49
CA VAL A 53 12.83 10.76 1.29
C VAL A 53 13.18 10.89 -0.20
N ILE A 54 12.95 9.84 -1.00
CA ILE A 54 13.17 9.87 -2.45
C ILE A 54 12.30 10.95 -3.11
N LYS A 55 11.02 11.07 -2.72
CA LYS A 55 10.13 12.11 -3.26
C LYS A 55 10.63 13.51 -2.91
N GLU A 56 11.07 13.73 -1.68
CA GLU A 56 11.63 15.02 -1.27
C GLU A 56 12.88 15.38 -2.07
N ILE A 57 13.80 14.42 -2.27
CA ILE A 57 15.00 14.61 -3.09
C ILE A 57 14.63 14.90 -4.55
N ALA A 58 13.67 14.15 -5.11
CA ALA A 58 13.21 14.33 -6.48
C ALA A 58 12.57 15.71 -6.69
N GLU A 59 11.77 16.19 -5.73
CA GLU A 59 11.13 17.50 -5.79
C GLU A 59 12.14 18.65 -5.79
N LYS A 60 13.27 18.51 -5.06
CA LYS A 60 14.40 19.48 -5.14
C LYS A 60 15.02 19.56 -6.53
N GLY A 61 14.98 18.45 -7.27
CA GLY A 61 15.45 18.35 -8.65
C GLY A 61 14.40 18.68 -9.70
N LYS A 62 13.25 19.24 -9.30
CA LYS A 62 12.17 19.55 -10.23
C LYS A 62 12.46 20.85 -10.96
N TRP A 63 12.38 20.81 -12.29
CA TRP A 63 12.54 21.96 -13.15
C TRP A 63 11.36 22.06 -14.11
N ARG A 64 10.68 23.21 -14.14
CA ARG A 64 9.48 23.43 -14.97
C ARG A 64 8.45 22.29 -14.85
N GLY A 65 8.21 21.83 -13.62
CA GLY A 65 7.25 20.75 -13.35
C GLY A 65 7.74 19.34 -13.67
N SER A 66 8.91 19.19 -14.29
CA SER A 66 9.50 17.88 -14.63
C SER A 66 10.57 17.47 -13.63
N TYR A 67 10.54 16.20 -13.21
CA TYR A 67 11.59 15.61 -12.39
C TYR A 67 12.85 15.41 -13.23
N THR A 68 13.94 16.10 -12.88
CA THR A 68 15.21 15.95 -13.61
C THR A 68 16.18 14.97 -12.95
N TYR A 69 15.92 14.61 -11.70
CA TYR A 69 16.79 13.72 -10.94
C TYR A 69 16.38 12.27 -11.20
N GLY A 70 17.18 11.59 -12.03
CA GLY A 70 17.13 10.14 -12.13
C GLY A 70 17.82 9.45 -10.95
N TYR A 71 17.74 8.12 -10.91
CA TYR A 71 18.29 7.30 -9.82
C TYR A 71 19.77 7.61 -9.52
N ARG A 72 20.60 7.90 -10.54
CA ARG A 72 22.03 8.25 -10.38
C ARG A 72 22.27 9.48 -9.51
N ARG A 73 21.33 10.44 -9.52
CA ARG A 73 21.42 11.67 -8.70
C ARG A 73 20.77 11.46 -7.33
N ILE A 74 19.72 10.65 -7.27
CA ILE A 74 19.00 10.36 -6.02
C ILE A 74 19.84 9.47 -5.10
N MET A 75 20.51 8.45 -5.63
CA MET A 75 21.29 7.47 -4.86
C MET A 75 22.34 8.09 -3.94
N PRO A 76 23.26 8.97 -4.38
CA PRO A 76 24.24 9.59 -3.49
C PRO A 76 23.60 10.55 -2.45
N LEU A 77 22.45 11.14 -2.77
CA LEU A 77 21.71 12.00 -1.82
C LEU A 77 20.99 11.17 -0.77
N LEU A 78 20.51 9.98 -1.15
CA LEU A 78 19.88 9.01 -0.28
C LEU A 78 20.90 8.37 0.69
N GLU A 79 22.11 8.06 0.20
CA GLU A 79 23.23 7.61 1.03
C GLU A 79 23.65 8.67 2.05
N LYS A 80 23.72 9.95 1.64
CA LYS A 80 23.98 11.06 2.57
C LYS A 80 22.89 11.22 3.63
N ALA A 81 21.66 10.80 3.33
CA ALA A 81 20.55 10.76 4.27
C ALA A 81 20.55 9.51 5.17
N GLY A 82 21.57 8.65 5.07
CA GLY A 82 21.75 7.45 5.91
C GLY A 82 21.07 6.18 5.39
N TYR A 83 20.53 6.20 4.17
CA TYR A 83 19.85 5.05 3.57
C TYR A 83 20.75 4.37 2.54
N HIS A 84 21.19 3.15 2.87
CA HIS A 84 22.01 2.33 1.98
C HIS A 84 21.15 1.32 1.23
N MET A 85 21.11 1.42 -0.10
CA MET A 85 20.31 0.53 -0.95
C MET A 85 21.05 0.13 -2.22
N ALA A 86 20.70 -1.05 -2.74
CA ALA A 86 21.16 -1.48 -4.04
C ALA A 86 20.51 -0.64 -5.16
N GLU A 87 21.29 -0.31 -6.19
CA GLU A 87 20.83 0.43 -7.36
C GLU A 87 19.63 -0.25 -8.04
N ALA A 88 19.65 -1.58 -8.15
CA ALA A 88 18.57 -2.37 -8.73
C ALA A 88 17.24 -2.22 -7.96
N THR A 89 17.31 -1.98 -6.64
CA THR A 89 16.13 -1.74 -5.79
C THR A 89 15.56 -0.35 -6.00
N LEU A 90 16.40 0.66 -6.22
CA LEU A 90 15.99 2.04 -6.43
C LEU A 90 15.40 2.28 -7.85
N ARG A 91 15.83 1.50 -8.84
CA ARG A 91 15.37 1.62 -10.23
C ARG A 91 13.96 1.06 -10.47
N ARG A 92 13.51 0.13 -9.63
CA ARG A 92 12.25 -0.62 -9.78
C ARG A 92 11.05 0.17 -9.26
#